data_AF-A0A258S5V7-F1
#
_entry.id   AF-A0A258S5V7-F1
#
_cell.length_a   1.000
_cell.length_b   1.000
_cell.length_c   1.000
_cell.angle_alpha   90.00
_cell.angle_beta   90.00
_cell.angle_gamma   90.00
#
_symmetry.space_group_name_H-M   'P 1'
#
loop_
_entity.id
_entity.type
_entity.pdbx_description
1 polymer ?
#
loop_
_entity_poly.entity_id
_entity_poly.type
_entity_poly.pdbx_seq_one_letter_code
_entity_poly.pdbx_strand_id
1 'polypeptide(L)'
;MLKLENIANNVIDTIEKVSSPASRAGSVIERAGRMREEGVDSDVIALQMSKNSPNYQTYTTRDVEGYSKLYQDSKTKVTITSKQARALIKDQYETNPAADDLISQS
;
A
#
# COMPACT_ATOMS: atom_id res chain seq x y z
N MET A 1 -20.35 16.27 25.52
CA MET A 1 -19.01 15.98 24.98
C MET A 1 -18.96 14.52 24.53
N LEU A 2 -19.63 14.19 23.41
CA LEU A 2 -19.82 12.79 22.96
C LEU A 2 -20.18 12.68 21.46
N LYS A 3 -20.01 13.77 20.68
CA LYS A 3 -20.39 13.81 19.25
C LYS A 3 -19.22 13.89 18.29
N LEU A 4 -18.06 14.42 18.71
CA LEU A 4 -16.89 14.55 17.82
C LEU A 4 -16.18 13.20 17.59
N GLU A 5 -16.02 12.39 18.65
CA GLU A 5 -15.30 11.11 18.58
C GLU A 5 -16.05 10.06 17.74
N ASN A 6 -17.39 10.01 17.84
CA ASN A 6 -18.21 9.08 17.05
C ASN A 6 -18.26 9.42 15.56
N ILE A 7 -18.10 10.69 15.17
CA ILE A 7 -18.08 11.08 13.75
C ILE A 7 -16.73 10.74 13.13
N ALA A 8 -15.63 10.97 13.85
CA ALA A 8 -14.29 10.61 13.39
C ALA A 8 -14.18 9.10 13.15
N ASN A 9 -14.68 8.27 14.07
CA ASN A 9 -14.59 6.81 13.96
C ASN A 9 -15.46 6.25 12.82
N ASN A 10 -16.70 6.74 12.64
CA ASN A 10 -17.58 6.24 11.57
C ASN A 10 -17.15 6.64 10.13
N VAL A 11 -16.48 7.79 9.97
CA VAL A 11 -15.93 8.20 8.67
C VAL A 11 -14.72 7.34 8.29
N ILE A 12 -13.87 7.02 9.25
CA ILE A 12 -12.71 6.14 9.05
C ILE A 12 -13.16 4.72 8.66
N ASP A 13 -14.15 4.17 9.35
CA ASP A 13 -14.67 2.82 9.08
C ASP A 13 -15.37 2.70 7.70
N THR A 14 -16.01 3.76 7.24
CA THR A 14 -16.70 3.76 5.94
C THR A 14 -15.71 3.89 4.77
N ILE A 15 -14.61 4.63 4.95
CA ILE A 15 -13.52 4.72 3.97
C ILE A 15 -12.83 3.35 3.82
N GLU A 16 -12.59 2.62 4.92
CA GLU A 16 -11.94 1.32 4.84
C GLU A 16 -12.80 0.27 4.10
N LYS A 17 -14.15 0.39 4.14
CA LYS A 17 -15.09 -0.50 3.44
C LYS A 17 -15.25 -0.25 1.94
N VAL A 18 -14.96 0.97 1.46
CA VAL A 18 -15.11 1.39 0.04
C VAL A 18 -13.75 1.66 -0.62
N SER A 19 -12.67 1.67 0.17
CA SER A 19 -11.32 1.89 -0.34
C SER A 19 -10.89 0.80 -1.35
N SER A 20 -10.17 1.21 -2.38
CA SER A 20 -9.49 0.27 -3.26
C SER A 20 -8.33 -0.40 -2.51
N PRO A 21 -7.84 -1.58 -2.94
CA PRO A 21 -6.61 -2.15 -2.40
C PRO A 21 -5.42 -1.16 -2.40
N ALA A 22 -5.32 -0.32 -3.43
CA ALA A 22 -4.29 0.71 -3.52
C ALA A 22 -4.42 1.75 -2.40
N SER A 23 -5.63 2.22 -2.12
CA SER A 23 -5.89 3.16 -1.02
C SER A 23 -5.57 2.55 0.34
N ARG A 24 -5.97 1.28 0.58
CA ARG A 24 -5.63 0.59 1.84
C ARG A 24 -4.13 0.39 2.02
N ALA A 25 -3.43 -0.03 0.96
CA ALA A 25 -1.98 -0.18 0.99
C ALA A 25 -1.30 1.15 1.31
N GLY A 26 -1.74 2.25 0.68
CA GLY A 26 -1.26 3.59 0.97
C GLY A 26 -1.43 3.97 2.43
N SER A 27 -2.63 3.79 3.00
CA SER A 27 -2.90 4.09 4.42
C SER A 27 -2.05 3.26 5.37
N VAL A 28 -1.83 1.96 5.07
CA VAL A 28 -0.98 1.09 5.90
C VAL A 28 0.48 1.54 5.85
N ILE A 29 1.00 1.84 4.66
CA ILE A 29 2.37 2.36 4.49
C ILE A 29 2.54 3.69 5.23
N GLU A 30 1.57 4.60 5.12
CA GLU A 30 1.61 5.88 5.85
C GLU A 30 1.63 5.67 7.37
N ARG A 31 0.76 4.80 7.91
CA ARG A 31 0.72 4.50 9.35
C ARG A 31 2.04 3.87 9.81
N ALA A 32 2.57 2.88 9.10
CA ALA A 32 3.85 2.24 9.42
C ALA A 32 5.03 3.23 9.35
N GLY A 33 5.06 4.07 8.31
CA GLY A 33 6.07 5.10 8.13
C GLY A 33 6.07 6.16 9.24
N ARG A 34 4.88 6.67 9.61
CA ARG A 34 4.72 7.62 10.73
C ARG A 34 5.11 7.01 12.07
N MET A 35 4.67 5.78 12.37
CA MET A 35 5.07 5.09 13.60
C MET A 35 6.60 4.99 13.73
N ARG A 36 7.29 4.65 12.64
CA ARG A 36 8.75 4.59 12.64
C ARG A 36 9.39 5.97 12.78
N GLU A 37 8.83 7.01 12.17
CA GLU A 37 9.30 8.40 12.31
C GLU A 37 9.17 8.91 13.75
N GLU A 38 8.12 8.50 14.45
CA GLU A 38 7.90 8.77 15.89
C GLU A 38 8.71 7.83 16.81
N GLY A 39 9.59 7.00 16.26
CA GLY A 39 10.51 6.15 17.03
C GLY A 39 9.91 4.84 17.56
N VAL A 40 8.75 4.40 17.07
CA VAL A 40 8.23 3.07 17.38
C VAL A 40 9.13 2.01 16.77
N ASP A 41 9.50 1.02 17.58
CA ASP A 41 10.38 -0.07 17.17
C ASP A 41 9.81 -0.86 15.98
N SER A 42 10.66 -1.14 14.99
CA SER A 42 10.29 -1.88 13.77
C SER A 42 9.72 -3.27 14.07
N ASP A 43 10.19 -3.95 15.11
CA ASP A 43 9.66 -5.26 15.53
C ASP A 43 8.22 -5.14 16.04
N VAL A 44 7.90 -4.06 16.75
CA VAL A 44 6.54 -3.81 17.25
C VAL A 44 5.59 -3.53 16.09
N ILE A 45 6.02 -2.70 15.13
CA ILE A 45 5.24 -2.41 13.93
C ILE A 45 5.00 -3.69 13.12
N ALA A 46 6.07 -4.47 12.88
CA ALA A 46 5.99 -5.73 12.15
C ALA A 46 5.07 -6.75 12.83
N LEU A 47 5.14 -6.86 14.17
CA LEU A 47 4.25 -7.70 14.96
C LEU A 47 2.79 -7.27 14.81
N GLN A 48 2.52 -5.96 14.92
CA GLN A 48 1.16 -5.43 14.77
C GLN A 48 0.60 -5.72 13.37
N MET A 49 1.39 -5.54 12.31
CA MET A 49 0.97 -5.84 10.94
C MET A 49 0.71 -7.34 10.74
N SER A 50 1.58 -8.20 11.28
CA SER A 50 1.44 -9.66 11.19
C SER A 50 0.20 -10.16 11.92
N LYS A 51 -0.03 -9.68 13.14
CA LYS A 51 -1.20 -10.04 13.98
C LYS A 51 -2.52 -9.63 13.34
N ASN A 52 -2.54 -8.51 12.62
CA ASN A 52 -3.75 -7.96 12.01
C ASN A 52 -3.87 -8.29 10.52
N SER A 53 -3.00 -9.14 9.96
CA SER A 53 -3.07 -9.49 8.55
C SER A 53 -4.31 -10.37 8.28
N PRO A 54 -5.26 -9.92 7.44
CA PRO A 54 -6.42 -10.73 7.06
C PRO A 54 -6.04 -11.96 6.21
N ASN A 55 -4.85 -11.94 5.60
CA ASN A 55 -4.34 -13.00 4.73
C ASN A 55 -3.16 -13.78 5.36
N TYR A 56 -3.04 -13.76 6.69
CA TYR A 56 -2.00 -14.51 7.44
C TYR A 56 -0.55 -14.26 7.00
N GLN A 57 -0.27 -13.08 6.46
CA GLN A 57 1.08 -12.67 6.08
C GLN A 57 1.92 -12.38 7.33
N THR A 58 3.19 -12.74 7.26
CA THR A 58 4.19 -12.40 8.28
C THR A 58 5.03 -11.24 7.77
N TYR A 59 5.07 -10.17 8.55
CA TYR A 59 5.90 -9.00 8.28
C TYR A 59 7.13 -9.03 9.18
N THR A 60 8.23 -8.56 8.64
CA THR A 60 9.54 -8.45 9.30
C THR A 60 9.95 -7.00 9.45
N THR A 61 10.99 -6.75 10.24
CA THR A 61 11.61 -5.42 10.35
C THR A 61 12.02 -4.87 8.98
N ARG A 62 12.55 -5.72 8.09
CA ARG A 62 12.94 -5.32 6.74
C ARG A 62 11.74 -4.83 5.90
N ASP A 63 10.57 -5.42 6.07
CA ASP A 63 9.36 -4.96 5.39
C ASP A 63 8.95 -3.57 5.88
N VAL A 64 8.99 -3.36 7.20
CA VAL A 64 8.72 -2.05 7.83
C VAL A 64 9.72 -1.00 7.36
N GLU A 65 11.00 -1.36 7.22
CA GLU A 65 12.01 -0.48 6.62
C GLU A 65 11.68 -0.10 5.18
N GLY A 66 11.22 -1.06 4.39
CA GLY A 66 10.76 -0.85 3.01
C GLY A 66 9.59 0.13 2.95
N TYR A 67 8.57 -0.06 3.77
CA TYR A 67 7.41 0.84 3.84
C TYR A 67 7.79 2.23 4.31
N SER A 68 8.69 2.33 5.28
CA SER A 68 9.19 3.62 5.74
C SER A 68 9.97 4.36 4.65
N LYS A 69 10.83 3.69 3.88
CA LYS A 69 11.51 4.32 2.72
C LYS A 69 10.48 4.85 1.72
N LEU A 70 9.51 4.01 1.35
CA LEU A 70 8.46 4.40 0.41
C LEU A 70 7.61 5.56 0.93
N TYR A 71 7.28 5.58 2.21
CA TYR A 71 6.59 6.68 2.86
C TYR A 71 7.39 7.99 2.79
N GLN A 72 8.69 7.95 3.11
CA GLN A 72 9.53 9.15 3.06
C GLN A 72 9.64 9.72 1.64
N ASP A 73 9.86 8.88 0.62
CA ASP A 73 9.86 9.33 -0.76
C ASP A 73 8.51 9.96 -1.14
N SER A 74 7.41 9.30 -0.73
CA SER A 74 6.02 9.71 -1.02
C SER A 74 5.62 11.06 -0.43
N LYS A 75 6.35 11.58 0.57
CA LYS A 75 6.13 12.95 1.08
C LYS A 75 6.41 14.02 0.02
N THR A 76 7.27 13.72 -0.95
CA THR A 76 7.72 14.70 -1.95
C THR A 76 7.39 14.29 -3.38
N LYS A 77 7.53 12.99 -3.71
CA LYS A 77 7.38 12.46 -5.07
C LYS A 77 6.96 10.99 -5.04
N VAL A 78 6.49 10.49 -6.17
CA VAL A 78 6.30 9.04 -6.36
C VAL A 78 7.56 8.42 -6.97
N THR A 79 7.98 7.26 -6.46
CA THR A 79 9.19 6.54 -6.92
C THR A 79 8.97 5.86 -8.27
N ILE A 80 7.72 5.55 -8.62
CA ILE A 80 7.31 5.02 -9.92
C ILE A 80 6.18 5.91 -10.44
N THR A 81 6.45 6.67 -11.50
CA THR A 81 5.44 7.52 -12.13
C THR A 81 4.50 6.73 -13.03
N SER A 82 3.28 7.22 -13.25
CA SER A 82 2.35 6.59 -14.20
C SER A 82 2.91 6.54 -15.62
N LYS A 83 3.74 7.50 -16.02
CA LYS A 83 4.41 7.49 -17.34
C LYS A 83 5.39 6.33 -17.45
N GLN A 84 6.22 6.11 -16.43
CA GLN A 84 7.15 4.97 -16.39
C GLN A 84 6.41 3.64 -16.39
N ALA A 85 5.37 3.49 -15.55
CA ALA A 85 4.57 2.28 -15.52
C ALA A 85 3.91 1.97 -16.88
N ARG A 86 3.31 2.97 -17.53
CA ARG A 86 2.72 2.82 -18.87
C ARG A 86 3.74 2.45 -19.95
N ALA A 87 4.94 3.03 -19.88
CA ALA A 87 6.00 2.72 -20.83
C ALA A 87 6.43 1.24 -20.75
N LEU A 88 6.58 0.70 -19.53
CA LEU A 88 6.91 -0.71 -19.32
C LEU A 88 5.81 -1.66 -19.79
N ILE A 89 4.55 -1.33 -19.48
CA ILE A 89 3.40 -2.12 -19.95
C ILE A 89 3.34 -2.15 -21.48
N LYS A 90 3.52 -0.98 -22.12
CA LYS A 90 3.54 -0.88 -23.58
C LYS A 90 4.66 -1.73 -24.18
N ASP A 91 5.87 -1.65 -23.63
CA ASP A 91 7.02 -2.43 -24.09
C ASP A 91 6.74 -3.94 -24.02
N GLN A 92 6.11 -4.42 -22.94
CA GLN A 92 5.70 -5.83 -22.79
C GLN A 92 4.73 -6.30 -23.88
N TYR A 93 3.79 -5.45 -24.31
CA TYR A 93 2.87 -5.78 -25.40
C TYR A 93 3.57 -5.79 -26.77
N GLU A 94 4.52 -4.88 -27.00
CA GLU A 94 5.23 -4.77 -28.29
C GLU A 94 6.31 -5.85 -28.47
N THR A 95 6.91 -6.37 -27.40
CA THR A 95 7.95 -7.42 -27.45
C THR A 95 7.41 -8.86 -27.42
N ASN A 96 6.12 -9.07 -27.12
CA ASN A 96 5.49 -10.40 -27.13
C ASN A 96 4.22 -10.46 -27.99
N PRO A 97 4.34 -10.49 -29.34
CA PRO A 97 3.20 -10.57 -30.25
C PRO A 97 2.40 -11.88 -30.14
N ALA A 98 2.88 -12.89 -29.39
CA ALA A 98 2.18 -14.16 -29.19
C ALA A 98 1.17 -14.18 -28.02
N ALA A 99 1.07 -13.08 -27.25
CA ALA A 99 0.08 -12.99 -26.17
C ALA A 99 -1.33 -12.59 -26.65
N ASP A 100 -1.46 -12.04 -27.86
CA ASP A 100 -2.74 -11.60 -28.43
C ASP A 100 -3.58 -12.78 -28.98
N ASP A 101 -2.91 -13.85 -29.45
CA ASP A 101 -3.56 -15.06 -29.98
C ASP A 101 -4.28 -15.91 -28.91
N LEU A 102 -3.97 -15.73 -27.62
CA LEU A 102 -4.61 -16.46 -26.52
C LEU A 102 -5.90 -15.80 -26.00
N ILE A 103 -6.14 -14.52 -26.34
CA ILE A 103 -7.36 -13.79 -25.92
C ILE A 103 -8.41 -13.84 -27.04
N SER A 104 -8.02 -14.04 -28.30
CA SER A 104 -8.95 -14.15 -29.43
C SER A 104 -9.59 -15.54 -29.61
N GLN A 105 -9.24 -16.55 -28.80
CA GLN A 105 -9.81 -17.91 -28.91
C GLN A 105 -10.66 -18.36 -27.70
N SER A 106 -11.02 -17.45 -26.78
CA SER A 106 -11.94 -17.74 -25.67
C SER A 106 -13.29 -17.05 -25.83
#